data_AF-A0A4P7D379-F1
#
_entry.id   AF-A0A4P7D379-F1
#
_cell.length_a   1.000
_cell.length_b   1.000
_cell.length_c   1.000
_cell.angle_alpha   90.00
_cell.angle_beta   90.00
_cell.angle_gamma   90.00
#
_symmetry.space_group_name_H-M   'P 1'
#
loop_
_entity.id
_entity.type
_entity.pdbx_description
1 polymer ?
#
loop_
_entity_poly.entity_id
_entity_poly.type
_entity_poly.pdbx_seq_one_letter_code
_entity_poly.pdbx_strand_id
1 'polypeptide(L)'
;MACLLDVSYAAGRFRLKMKAGLCLGVGAKGEIELSVDALCIADFVAWFFYQLYHANFKHLQYIQNEAFQAMTYIQVTVIQGAQKLTDSIDLDIADLQRSFADLLLSYEQEQQRVQLMNNILANPWMLQYATPESKGIMLYQLTRHWAFTDGPDPENHAFGRYYGRRKDAVKQILQWSHTRHDLDNVVQHMNRGGTKGDLTQNRIALKNFLSMSLTGTPASDAQEMDDYYDSLQAMLKVDPTPGYAVVEVASQAYSFQAAAGEHPMYESLPDTRLA
;
A
#
# COMPACT_ATOMS: atom_id res chain seq x y z
N MET A 1 11.21 -26.87 14.94
CA MET A 1 10.93 -27.44 13.60
C MET A 1 10.92 -26.27 12.64
N ALA A 2 11.90 -26.12 11.75
CA ALA A 2 11.98 -24.95 10.87
C ALA A 2 11.29 -25.28 9.54
N CYS A 3 10.12 -24.70 9.31
CA CYS A 3 9.56 -24.55 7.97
C CYS A 3 10.18 -23.27 7.39
N LEU A 4 10.94 -23.39 6.32
CA LEU A 4 11.48 -22.22 5.61
C LEU A 4 10.53 -21.91 4.45
N LEU A 5 9.83 -20.79 4.53
CA LEU A 5 9.15 -20.16 3.39
C LEU A 5 10.15 -19.22 2.71
N ASP A 6 10.08 -19.12 1.38
CA ASP A 6 10.79 -18.13 0.56
C ASP A 6 9.84 -17.69 -0.57
N VAL A 7 9.77 -16.38 -0.81
CA VAL A 7 8.97 -15.74 -1.84
C VAL A 7 9.91 -14.97 -2.75
N SER A 8 9.99 -15.40 -4.00
CA SER A 8 10.85 -14.81 -5.03
C SER A 8 10.03 -14.36 -6.24
N TYR A 9 10.66 -13.57 -7.10
CA TYR A 9 10.08 -13.16 -8.38
C TYR A 9 11.09 -13.41 -9.49
N ALA A 10 10.75 -14.30 -10.42
CA ALA A 10 11.66 -14.72 -11.48
C ALA A 10 10.91 -15.19 -12.72
N ALA A 11 11.36 -14.72 -13.88
CA ALA A 11 10.76 -14.99 -15.19
C ALA A 11 9.25 -14.70 -15.22
N GLY A 12 8.87 -13.48 -14.83
CA GLY A 12 7.47 -13.04 -14.81
C GLY A 12 6.70 -13.39 -13.53
N ARG A 13 7.11 -14.43 -12.80
CA ARG A 13 6.23 -15.05 -11.81
C ARG A 13 6.73 -14.92 -10.39
N PHE A 14 5.79 -14.71 -9.47
CA PHE A 14 6.00 -14.96 -8.06
C PHE A 14 6.12 -16.46 -7.81
N ARG A 15 7.10 -16.87 -7.00
CA ARG A 15 7.33 -18.26 -6.62
C ARG A 15 7.38 -18.37 -5.11
N LEU A 16 6.61 -19.30 -4.56
CA LEU A 16 6.62 -19.66 -3.16
C LEU A 16 7.33 -21.00 -3.01
N LYS A 17 8.41 -21.01 -2.24
CA LYS A 17 9.21 -22.19 -1.94
C LYS A 17 9.11 -22.51 -0.46
N MET A 18 8.65 -23.71 -0.15
CA MET A 18 8.48 -24.20 1.22
C MET A 18 9.35 -25.43 1.46
N LYS A 19 10.17 -25.39 2.51
CA LYS A 19 10.98 -26.53 2.96
C LYS A 19 10.47 -27.02 4.30
N ALA A 20 9.95 -28.24 4.33
CA ALA A 20 9.52 -28.91 5.56
C ALA A 20 10.58 -29.91 6.01
N GLY A 21 11.22 -29.65 7.15
CA GLY A 21 12.08 -30.61 7.84
C GLY A 21 11.29 -31.39 8.89
N LEU A 22 10.80 -32.60 8.55
CA LEU A 22 10.21 -33.50 9.54
C LEU A 22 11.33 -34.29 10.24
N CYS A 23 11.62 -33.97 11.49
CA CYS A 23 12.60 -34.69 12.32
C CYS A 23 11.90 -35.60 13.33
N LEU A 24 11.30 -36.70 12.87
CA LEU A 24 10.95 -37.86 13.70
C LEU A 24 11.11 -39.14 12.86
N GLY A 25 12.33 -39.69 12.82
CA GLY A 25 12.66 -40.98 12.17
C GLY A 25 12.88 -40.90 10.65
N VAL A 26 13.98 -41.51 10.18
CA VAL A 26 14.40 -41.76 8.78
C VAL A 26 13.83 -40.78 7.75
N GLY A 27 14.54 -39.66 7.58
CA GLY A 27 14.03 -38.43 6.97
C GLY A 27 13.63 -38.52 5.50
N ALA A 28 12.45 -37.96 5.23
CA ALA A 28 12.12 -37.35 3.95
C ALA A 28 12.21 -35.82 4.13
N LYS A 29 13.10 -35.16 3.39
CA LYS A 29 13.07 -33.70 3.23
C LYS A 29 12.09 -33.40 2.11
N GLY A 30 10.99 -32.72 2.42
CA GLY A 30 10.03 -32.25 1.43
C GLY A 30 10.35 -30.81 1.02
N GLU A 31 10.49 -30.58 -0.27
CA GLU A 31 10.54 -29.24 -0.87
C GLU A 31 9.35 -29.10 -1.82
N ILE A 32 8.55 -28.05 -1.63
CA ILE A 32 7.43 -27.70 -2.51
C ILE A 32 7.71 -26.33 -3.08
N GLU A 33 7.64 -26.20 -4.41
CA GLU A 33 7.74 -24.92 -5.11
C GLU A 33 6.44 -24.70 -5.90
N LEU A 34 5.81 -23.55 -5.68
CA LEU A 34 4.57 -23.12 -6.33
C LEU A 34 4.84 -21.83 -7.09
N SER A 35 4.37 -21.74 -8.33
CA SER A 35 4.37 -20.48 -9.09
C SER A 35 2.96 -19.90 -9.11
N VAL A 36 2.85 -18.59 -8.89
CA VAL A 36 1.58 -17.87 -8.98
C VAL A 36 1.27 -17.64 -10.46
N ASP A 37 0.09 -18.05 -10.89
CA ASP A 37 -0.42 -17.82 -12.24
C ASP A 37 -1.44 -16.66 -12.27
N ALA A 38 -1.94 -16.35 -13.47
CA ALA A 38 -2.88 -15.24 -13.69
C ALA A 38 -4.25 -15.47 -13.04
N LEU A 39 -4.61 -16.71 -12.74
CA LEU A 39 -5.88 -17.04 -12.08
C LEU A 39 -5.79 -16.82 -10.57
N CYS A 40 -4.61 -17.03 -9.97
CA CYS A 40 -4.39 -16.90 -8.54
C CYS A 40 -3.74 -15.57 -8.10
N ILE A 41 -3.37 -14.68 -9.03
CA ILE A 41 -2.63 -13.45 -8.68
C ILE A 41 -3.41 -12.50 -7.76
N ALA A 42 -4.73 -12.40 -7.91
CA ALA A 42 -5.54 -11.56 -7.01
C ALA A 42 -5.50 -12.08 -5.57
N ASP A 43 -5.65 -13.40 -5.39
CA ASP A 43 -5.53 -14.06 -4.09
C ASP A 43 -4.12 -13.91 -3.51
N PHE A 44 -3.10 -14.00 -4.37
CA PHE A 44 -1.71 -13.80 -3.96
C PHE A 44 -1.44 -12.36 -3.51
N VAL A 45 -1.99 -11.34 -4.18
CA VAL A 45 -1.89 -9.93 -3.74
C VAL A 45 -2.49 -9.76 -2.35
N ALA A 46 -3.69 -10.30 -2.11
CA ALA A 46 -4.31 -10.27 -0.79
C ALA A 46 -3.46 -11.03 0.25
N TRP A 47 -3.01 -12.24 -0.06
CA TRP A 47 -2.16 -13.03 0.83
C TRP A 47 -0.85 -12.32 1.18
N PHE A 48 -0.18 -11.73 0.19
CA PHE A 48 1.06 -10.98 0.37
C PHE A 48 0.85 -9.82 1.33
N PHE A 49 -0.25 -9.08 1.15
CA PHE A 49 -0.64 -8.02 2.07
C PHE A 49 -0.90 -8.54 3.48
N TYR A 50 -1.61 -9.65 3.65
CA TYR A 50 -1.82 -10.24 4.97
C TYR A 50 -0.52 -10.70 5.64
N GLN A 51 0.48 -11.16 4.88
CA GLN A 51 1.81 -11.45 5.45
C GLN A 51 2.42 -10.18 6.06
N LEU A 52 2.38 -9.06 5.34
CA LEU A 52 2.85 -7.77 5.85
C LEU A 52 2.03 -7.32 7.06
N TYR A 53 0.70 -7.36 6.96
CA TYR A 53 -0.20 -6.95 8.03
C TYR A 53 0.07 -7.74 9.31
N HIS A 54 0.17 -9.07 9.26
CA HIS A 54 0.44 -9.89 10.44
C HIS A 54 1.83 -9.63 11.05
N ALA A 55 2.79 -9.21 10.24
CA ALA A 55 4.11 -8.75 10.70
C ALA A 55 4.10 -7.29 11.19
N ASN A 56 2.93 -6.66 11.29
CA ASN A 56 2.75 -5.23 11.52
C ASN A 56 3.58 -4.37 10.56
N PHE A 57 3.62 -4.76 9.28
CA PHE A 57 4.39 -4.13 8.20
C PHE A 57 5.90 -4.01 8.49
N LYS A 58 6.45 -4.95 9.25
CA LYS A 58 7.91 -5.13 9.36
C LYS A 58 8.41 -5.88 8.13
N HIS A 59 9.69 -5.70 7.82
CA HIS A 59 10.36 -6.43 6.76
C HIS A 59 10.32 -7.94 7.04
N LEU A 60 9.91 -8.73 6.05
CA LEU A 60 9.84 -10.18 6.11
C LEU A 60 11.03 -10.77 5.36
N GLN A 61 11.95 -11.38 6.09
CA GLN A 61 13.20 -11.91 5.51
C GLN A 61 12.98 -12.98 4.44
N TYR A 62 11.83 -13.66 4.45
CA TYR A 62 11.49 -14.65 3.44
C TYR A 62 10.93 -14.05 2.16
N ILE A 63 10.64 -12.74 2.12
CA ILE A 63 10.22 -12.06 0.88
C ILE A 63 11.47 -11.40 0.30
N GLN A 64 11.91 -11.90 -0.84
CA GLN A 64 13.06 -11.34 -1.54
C GLN A 64 12.76 -9.91 -2.00
N ASN A 65 13.81 -9.07 -2.04
CA ASN A 65 13.68 -7.66 -2.40
C ASN A 65 13.07 -7.48 -3.80
N GLU A 66 13.46 -8.31 -4.76
CA GLU A 66 12.94 -8.30 -6.12
C GLU A 66 11.45 -8.65 -6.15
N ALA A 67 10.99 -9.57 -5.31
CA ALA A 67 9.56 -9.90 -5.20
C ALA A 67 8.78 -8.73 -4.59
N PHE A 68 9.30 -8.13 -3.52
CA PHE A 68 8.67 -6.96 -2.92
C PHE A 68 8.61 -5.78 -3.90
N GLN A 69 9.70 -5.55 -4.64
CA GLN A 69 9.79 -4.52 -5.66
C GLN A 69 8.82 -4.78 -6.82
N ALA A 70 8.74 -6.02 -7.31
CA ALA A 70 7.77 -6.41 -8.34
C ALA A 70 6.33 -6.13 -7.87
N MET A 71 5.97 -6.56 -6.65
CA MET A 71 4.65 -6.29 -6.08
C MET A 71 4.35 -4.80 -6.02
N THR A 72 5.32 -3.99 -5.59
CA THR A 72 5.18 -2.54 -5.49
C THR A 72 4.91 -1.90 -6.85
N TYR A 73 5.68 -2.28 -7.88
CA TYR A 73 5.53 -1.75 -9.24
C TYR A 73 4.21 -2.17 -9.87
N ILE A 74 3.84 -3.45 -9.75
CA ILE A 74 2.57 -3.98 -10.24
C ILE A 74 1.41 -3.20 -9.62
N GLN A 75 1.41 -3.00 -8.31
CA GLN A 75 0.32 -2.29 -7.64
C GLN A 75 0.18 -0.84 -8.13
N VAL A 76 1.29 -0.11 -8.27
CA VAL A 76 1.21 1.28 -8.75
C VAL A 76 0.78 1.35 -10.22
N THR A 77 1.31 0.50 -11.10
CA THR A 77 0.95 0.51 -12.52
C THR A 77 -0.49 0.05 -12.76
N VAL A 78 -0.97 -0.93 -12.01
CA VAL A 78 -2.35 -1.41 -12.10
C VAL A 78 -3.34 -0.40 -11.53
N ILE A 79 -3.05 0.24 -10.39
CA ILE A 79 -3.94 1.28 -9.83
C ILE A 79 -3.97 2.51 -10.74
N GLN A 80 -2.86 2.89 -11.38
CA GLN A 80 -2.87 3.92 -12.43
C GLN A 80 -3.71 3.51 -13.65
N GLY A 81 -3.94 2.22 -13.87
CA GLY A 81 -4.55 1.70 -15.10
C GLY A 81 -3.58 1.69 -16.30
N ALA A 82 -2.28 1.82 -16.05
CA ALA A 82 -1.24 1.70 -17.08
C ALA A 82 -1.03 0.23 -17.49
N GLN A 83 -1.39 -0.71 -16.62
CA GLN A 83 -1.30 -2.16 -16.86
C GLN A 83 -2.48 -2.91 -16.26
N LYS A 84 -2.76 -4.11 -16.76
CA LYS A 84 -3.66 -5.06 -16.12
C LYS A 84 -2.86 -6.02 -15.25
N LEU A 85 -3.40 -6.39 -14.09
CA LEU A 85 -2.74 -7.29 -13.15
C LEU A 85 -2.29 -8.61 -13.80
N THR A 86 -3.12 -9.19 -14.66
CA THR A 86 -2.82 -10.45 -15.36
C THR A 86 -1.62 -10.33 -16.29
N ASP A 87 -1.46 -9.17 -16.93
CA ASP A 87 -0.41 -8.94 -17.92
C ASP A 87 0.92 -8.64 -17.23
N SER A 88 0.86 -8.03 -16.03
CA SER A 88 2.06 -7.65 -15.27
C SER A 88 2.85 -8.84 -14.71
N ILE A 89 2.24 -10.03 -14.59
CA ILE A 89 2.93 -11.25 -14.09
C ILE A 89 3.52 -12.13 -15.21
N ASP A 90 3.55 -11.63 -16.44
CA ASP A 90 4.34 -12.23 -17.52
C ASP A 90 5.57 -11.38 -17.87
N LEU A 91 5.72 -10.20 -17.25
CA LEU A 91 6.85 -9.29 -17.42
C LEU A 91 8.01 -9.68 -16.51
N ASP A 92 9.22 -9.80 -17.00
CA ASP A 92 10.35 -9.95 -16.09
C ASP A 92 10.59 -8.68 -15.25
N ILE A 93 11.47 -8.77 -14.25
CA ILE A 93 11.72 -7.64 -13.34
C ILE A 93 12.28 -6.40 -14.07
N ALA A 94 13.05 -6.60 -15.14
CA ALA A 94 13.63 -5.49 -15.91
C ALA A 94 12.55 -4.77 -16.74
N ASP A 95 11.59 -5.51 -17.28
CA ASP A 95 10.45 -4.97 -18.01
C ASP A 95 9.45 -4.28 -17.08
N LEU A 96 9.23 -4.81 -15.86
CA LEU A 96 8.47 -4.13 -14.82
C LEU A 96 9.16 -2.82 -14.40
N GLN A 97 10.47 -2.85 -14.16
CA GLN A 97 11.25 -1.66 -13.85
C GLN A 97 11.15 -0.59 -14.94
N ARG A 98 11.24 -0.98 -16.21
CA ARG A 98 11.09 -0.07 -17.34
C ARG A 98 9.68 0.54 -17.39
N SER A 99 8.65 -0.30 -17.32
CA SER A 99 7.25 0.15 -17.33
C SER A 99 6.94 1.09 -16.18
N PHE A 100 7.46 0.79 -14.99
CA PHE A 100 7.33 1.65 -13.83
C PHE A 100 8.09 2.98 -13.98
N ALA A 101 9.30 2.96 -14.54
CA ALA A 101 10.06 4.17 -14.82
C ALA A 101 9.35 5.08 -15.85
N ASP A 102 8.77 4.49 -16.89
CA ASP A 102 7.97 5.22 -17.90
C ASP A 102 6.73 5.86 -17.26
N LEU A 103 6.05 5.13 -16.36
CA LEU A 103 4.96 5.69 -15.56
C LEU A 103 5.44 6.86 -14.67
N LEU A 104 6.57 6.70 -13.99
CA LEU A 104 7.14 7.77 -13.17
C LEU A 104 7.54 9.02 -13.96
N LEU A 105 7.81 8.89 -15.26
CA LEU A 105 8.03 10.02 -16.15
C LEU A 105 6.71 10.62 -16.64
N SER A 106 5.68 9.79 -16.87
CA SER A 106 4.37 10.27 -17.32
C SER A 106 3.72 11.20 -16.28
N TYR A 107 3.97 10.97 -14.98
CA TYR A 107 3.51 11.85 -13.90
C TYR A 107 4.05 13.27 -13.93
N GLU A 108 5.00 13.62 -14.80
CA GLU A 108 5.32 15.04 -15.05
C GLU A 108 4.16 15.78 -15.72
N GLN A 109 3.29 15.06 -16.43
CA GLN A 109 2.07 15.59 -17.03
C GLN A 109 0.93 15.59 -16.01
N GLU A 110 0.27 16.72 -15.87
CA GLU A 110 -0.82 16.91 -14.92
C GLU A 110 -1.97 15.91 -15.12
N GLN A 111 -2.30 15.63 -16.38
CA GLN A 111 -3.35 14.70 -16.75
C GLN A 111 -3.12 13.29 -16.18
N GLN A 112 -1.86 12.86 -16.05
CA GLN A 112 -1.52 11.56 -15.47
C GLN A 112 -1.75 11.52 -13.96
N ARG A 113 -1.53 12.63 -13.25
CA ARG A 113 -1.84 12.77 -11.83
C ARG A 113 -3.35 12.90 -11.58
N VAL A 114 -4.08 13.56 -12.47
CA VAL A 114 -5.55 13.60 -12.45
C VAL A 114 -6.13 12.21 -12.70
N GLN A 115 -5.58 11.43 -13.64
CA GLN A 115 -5.97 10.04 -13.84
C GLN A 115 -5.72 9.19 -12.59
N LEU A 116 -4.55 9.32 -11.96
CA LEU A 116 -4.23 8.65 -10.70
C LEU A 116 -5.27 8.98 -9.63
N MET A 117 -5.56 10.27 -9.44
CA MET A 117 -6.56 10.76 -8.50
C MET A 117 -7.92 10.13 -8.76
N ASN A 118 -8.40 10.14 -10.01
CA ASN A 118 -9.70 9.58 -10.38
C ASN A 118 -9.77 8.07 -10.15
N ASN A 119 -8.70 7.33 -10.46
CA ASN A 119 -8.65 5.90 -10.20
C ASN A 119 -8.64 5.58 -8.72
N ILE A 120 -7.89 6.32 -7.90
CA ILE A 120 -7.89 6.14 -6.45
C ILE A 120 -9.28 6.43 -5.87
N LEU A 121 -9.94 7.50 -6.31
CA LEU A 121 -11.30 7.84 -5.88
C LEU A 121 -12.34 6.80 -6.31
N ALA A 122 -12.08 6.04 -7.38
CA ALA A 122 -12.91 4.89 -7.75
C ALA A 122 -12.74 3.68 -6.81
N ASN A 123 -11.81 3.78 -5.84
CA ASN A 123 -11.53 2.79 -4.79
C ASN A 123 -11.36 1.35 -5.34
N PRO A 124 -10.39 1.11 -6.24
CA PRO A 124 -10.15 -0.21 -6.79
C PRO A 124 -9.78 -1.18 -5.68
N TRP A 125 -10.26 -2.42 -5.76
CA TRP A 125 -10.01 -3.45 -4.74
C TRP A 125 -8.52 -3.60 -4.37
N MET A 126 -7.61 -3.35 -5.32
CA MET A 126 -6.17 -3.46 -5.09
C MET A 126 -5.63 -2.42 -4.12
N LEU A 127 -6.29 -1.26 -3.99
CA LEU A 127 -5.90 -0.21 -3.04
C LEU A 127 -5.98 -0.69 -1.59
N GLN A 128 -6.98 -1.54 -1.28
CA GLN A 128 -7.12 -2.20 0.02
C GLN A 128 -5.91 -3.06 0.39
N TYR A 129 -5.25 -3.64 -0.60
CA TYR A 129 -4.12 -4.57 -0.42
C TYR A 129 -2.78 -4.00 -0.89
N ALA A 130 -2.70 -2.68 -1.10
CA ALA A 130 -1.48 -2.02 -1.53
C ALA A 130 -0.42 -2.01 -0.42
N THR A 131 0.85 -2.22 -0.77
CA THR A 131 1.98 -2.10 0.17
C THR A 131 2.14 -0.66 0.65
N PRO A 132 2.78 -0.45 1.82
CA PRO A 132 3.11 0.90 2.27
C PRO A 132 3.89 1.71 1.22
N GLU A 133 4.80 1.07 0.49
CA GLU A 133 5.62 1.65 -0.56
C GLU A 133 4.77 2.11 -1.74
N SER A 134 3.84 1.27 -2.22
CA SER A 134 2.92 1.64 -3.31
C SER A 134 2.02 2.80 -2.91
N LYS A 135 1.45 2.77 -1.69
CA LYS A 135 0.66 3.88 -1.14
C LYS A 135 1.50 5.16 -1.04
N GLY A 136 2.74 5.07 -0.54
CA GLY A 136 3.67 6.20 -0.43
C GLY A 136 4.00 6.83 -1.79
N ILE A 137 4.28 6.02 -2.81
CA ILE A 137 4.50 6.50 -4.19
C ILE A 137 3.27 7.27 -4.69
N MET A 138 2.07 6.71 -4.54
CA MET A 138 0.83 7.37 -4.99
C MET A 138 0.56 8.68 -4.23
N LEU A 139 0.76 8.70 -2.91
CA LEU A 139 0.67 9.92 -2.11
C LEU A 139 1.65 10.99 -2.60
N TYR A 140 2.89 10.61 -2.89
CA TYR A 140 3.87 11.54 -3.43
C TYR A 140 3.39 12.14 -4.75
N GLN A 141 2.86 11.35 -5.68
CA GLN A 141 2.38 11.88 -6.95
C GLN A 141 1.15 12.79 -6.79
N LEU A 142 0.23 12.49 -5.86
CA LEU A 142 -0.95 13.32 -5.61
C LEU A 142 -0.61 14.65 -4.91
N THR A 143 0.40 14.64 -4.04
CA THR A 143 0.82 15.82 -3.27
C THR A 143 1.77 16.72 -4.05
N ARG A 144 2.41 16.23 -5.12
CA ARG A 144 3.15 17.05 -6.07
C ARG A 144 2.21 18.01 -6.78
N HIS A 145 2.58 19.28 -6.77
CA HIS A 145 1.79 20.31 -7.42
C HIS A 145 2.68 21.44 -7.94
N TRP A 146 2.29 22.02 -9.07
CA TRP A 146 2.86 23.23 -9.64
C TRP A 146 1.76 24.30 -9.76
N ALA A 147 1.96 25.45 -9.11
CA ALA A 147 0.95 26.51 -9.02
C ALA A 147 0.48 27.05 -10.38
N PHE A 148 1.32 26.95 -11.42
CA PHE A 148 1.02 27.45 -12.76
C PHE A 148 0.34 26.44 -13.68
N THR A 149 0.44 25.13 -13.39
CA THR A 149 -0.15 24.07 -14.24
C THR A 149 -1.30 23.36 -13.55
N ASP A 150 -1.14 23.03 -12.27
CA ASP A 150 -2.06 22.15 -11.55
C ASP A 150 -3.08 22.95 -10.76
N GLY A 151 -2.68 24.14 -10.29
CA GLY A 151 -3.52 25.08 -9.56
C GLY A 151 -4.68 25.66 -10.39
N PRO A 152 -4.51 25.91 -11.70
CA PRO A 152 -5.61 26.32 -12.57
C PRO A 152 -6.47 25.17 -13.09
N ASP A 153 -6.03 23.91 -12.97
CA ASP A 153 -6.77 22.75 -13.50
C ASP A 153 -8.03 22.49 -12.65
N PRO A 154 -9.25 22.71 -13.20
CA PRO A 154 -10.48 22.54 -12.44
C PRO A 154 -10.74 21.09 -12.01
N GLU A 155 -10.15 20.09 -12.67
CA GLU A 155 -10.34 18.67 -12.30
C GLU A 155 -9.76 18.35 -10.92
N ASN A 156 -8.79 19.14 -10.45
CA ASN A 156 -8.20 18.97 -9.13
C ASN A 156 -9.07 19.47 -7.98
N HIS A 157 -10.12 20.23 -8.28
CA HIS A 157 -10.88 20.98 -7.28
C HIS A 157 -12.28 20.41 -7.08
N ALA A 158 -12.88 20.68 -5.92
CA ALA A 158 -14.27 20.32 -5.64
C ALA A 158 -14.92 21.40 -4.78
N PHE A 159 -16.07 21.92 -5.20
CA PHE A 159 -16.92 22.83 -4.40
C PHE A 159 -16.17 24.01 -3.74
N GLY A 160 -15.23 24.63 -4.47
CA GLY A 160 -14.42 25.74 -3.96
C GLY A 160 -13.25 25.33 -3.07
N ARG A 161 -13.03 24.03 -2.83
CA ARG A 161 -11.85 23.49 -2.14
C ARG A 161 -10.68 23.40 -3.12
N TYR A 162 -9.64 24.19 -2.86
CA TYR A 162 -8.39 24.12 -3.61
C TYR A 162 -7.74 22.74 -3.40
N TYR A 163 -7.33 22.11 -4.50
CA TYR A 163 -6.95 20.69 -4.58
C TYR A 163 -7.94 19.70 -3.93
N GLY A 164 -9.22 20.06 -3.75
CA GLY A 164 -10.20 19.26 -3.00
C GLY A 164 -10.27 17.79 -3.41
N ARG A 165 -10.33 17.49 -4.70
CA ARG A 165 -10.39 16.10 -5.19
C ARG A 165 -9.10 15.33 -4.95
N ARG A 166 -7.94 15.99 -5.03
CA ARG A 166 -6.67 15.36 -4.69
C ARG A 166 -6.55 15.08 -3.20
N LYS A 167 -7.00 16.00 -2.35
CA LYS A 167 -7.07 15.78 -0.91
C LYS A 167 -7.97 14.60 -0.59
N ASP A 168 -9.10 14.47 -1.26
CA ASP A 168 -10.00 13.34 -1.09
C ASP A 168 -9.33 12.02 -1.55
N ALA A 169 -8.57 12.02 -2.65
CA ALA A 169 -7.79 10.86 -3.08
C ALA A 169 -6.67 10.50 -2.09
N VAL A 170 -5.98 11.51 -1.52
CA VAL A 170 -5.01 11.32 -0.43
C VAL A 170 -5.68 10.66 0.77
N LYS A 171 -6.84 11.19 1.22
CA LYS A 171 -7.62 10.59 2.31
C LYS A 171 -8.00 9.15 2.00
N GLN A 172 -8.45 8.86 0.77
CA GLN A 172 -8.82 7.51 0.35
C GLN A 172 -7.65 6.52 0.48
N ILE A 173 -6.42 6.90 0.11
CA ILE A 173 -5.23 6.06 0.37
C ILE A 173 -5.02 5.86 1.88
N LEU A 174 -5.06 6.95 2.64
CA LEU A 174 -4.75 6.93 4.07
C LEU A 174 -5.75 6.11 4.89
N GLN A 175 -7.04 6.08 4.51
CA GLN A 175 -8.08 5.27 5.16
C GLN A 175 -7.85 3.76 5.05
N TRP A 176 -7.05 3.32 4.07
CA TRP A 176 -6.60 1.95 3.92
C TRP A 176 -5.34 1.64 4.72
N SER A 177 -4.88 2.52 5.61
CA SER A 177 -3.88 2.18 6.62
C SER A 177 -4.56 1.37 7.74
N HIS A 178 -3.90 0.34 8.25
CA HIS A 178 -4.53 -0.55 9.25
C HIS A 178 -3.92 -0.51 10.64
N THR A 179 -2.65 -0.14 10.76
CA THR A 179 -2.00 0.10 12.06
C THR A 179 -1.26 1.43 12.03
N ARG A 180 -0.88 1.95 13.20
CA ARG A 180 -0.05 3.17 13.27
C ARG A 180 1.28 2.98 12.54
N HIS A 181 1.87 1.79 12.65
CA HIS A 181 3.12 1.44 11.97
C HIS A 181 2.95 1.36 10.44
N ASP A 182 1.80 0.86 9.96
CA ASP A 182 1.44 0.94 8.53
C ASP A 182 1.40 2.39 8.04
N LEU A 183 0.66 3.26 8.73
CA LEU A 183 0.57 4.68 8.36
C LEU A 183 1.94 5.37 8.36
N ASP A 184 2.76 5.11 9.38
CA ASP A 184 4.12 5.66 9.44
C ASP A 184 4.98 5.13 8.29
N ASN A 185 4.86 3.84 7.92
CA ASN A 185 5.52 3.32 6.73
C ASN A 185 5.00 3.96 5.44
N VAL A 186 3.70 4.10 5.25
CA VAL A 186 3.13 4.77 4.07
C VAL A 186 3.73 6.17 3.90
N VAL A 187 3.81 6.95 4.98
CA VAL A 187 4.37 8.30 4.95
C VAL A 187 5.89 8.31 4.81
N GLN A 188 6.63 7.41 5.46
CA GLN A 188 8.09 7.36 5.30
C GLN A 188 8.49 7.02 3.86
N HIS A 189 7.65 6.27 3.13
CA HIS A 189 7.87 5.91 1.71
C HIS A 189 7.26 6.92 0.72
N MET A 190 6.82 8.10 1.19
CA MET A 190 6.26 9.16 0.35
C MET A 190 7.33 9.89 -0.49
N ASN A 191 7.85 9.22 -1.51
CA ASN A 191 8.73 9.80 -2.53
C ASN A 191 8.56 9.10 -3.88
N ARG A 192 9.26 9.60 -4.90
CA ARG A 192 9.12 9.16 -6.30
C ARG A 192 9.22 7.65 -6.50
N GLY A 193 10.11 6.97 -5.77
CA GLY A 193 10.39 5.54 -5.96
C GLY A 193 9.96 4.66 -4.80
N GLY A 194 9.30 5.20 -3.78
CA GLY A 194 8.88 4.44 -2.61
C GLY A 194 10.05 3.98 -1.73
N THR A 195 11.22 4.63 -1.79
CA THR A 195 12.34 4.28 -0.89
C THR A 195 12.08 4.79 0.52
N LYS A 196 12.76 4.26 1.54
CA LYS A 196 12.58 4.76 2.91
C LYS A 196 13.15 6.18 3.05
N GLY A 197 12.32 7.13 3.45
CA GLY A 197 12.69 8.54 3.68
C GLY A 197 12.48 8.99 5.14
N ASP A 198 12.48 10.31 5.35
CA ASP A 198 12.26 10.93 6.66
C ASP A 198 10.75 11.06 6.93
N LEU A 199 10.25 10.27 7.88
CA LEU A 199 8.85 10.29 8.31
C LEU A 199 8.38 11.67 8.76
N THR A 200 9.21 12.41 9.51
CA THR A 200 8.83 13.71 10.06
C THR A 200 8.68 14.75 8.96
N GLN A 201 9.65 14.81 8.04
CA GLN A 201 9.59 15.72 6.89
C GLN A 201 8.41 15.39 5.97
N ASN A 202 8.21 14.11 5.67
CA ASN A 202 7.10 13.68 4.82
C ASN A 202 5.74 13.94 5.47
N ARG A 203 5.62 13.78 6.79
CA ARG A 203 4.40 14.12 7.54
C ARG A 203 4.11 15.63 7.44
N ILE A 204 5.12 16.48 7.61
CA ILE A 204 4.97 17.94 7.46
C ILE A 204 4.52 18.28 6.03
N ALA A 205 5.16 17.70 5.01
CA ALA A 205 4.79 17.92 3.62
C ALA A 205 3.34 17.50 3.31
N LEU A 206 2.92 16.35 3.83
CA LEU A 206 1.56 15.85 3.69
C LEU A 206 0.54 16.77 4.38
N LYS A 207 0.79 17.19 5.63
CA LYS A 207 -0.09 18.14 6.35
C LYS A 207 -0.18 19.47 5.61
N ASN A 208 0.94 20.02 5.16
CA ASN A 208 0.98 21.25 4.37
C ASN A 208 0.16 21.16 3.09
N PHE A 209 0.19 20.02 2.39
CA PHE A 209 -0.63 19.79 1.21
C PHE A 209 -2.13 19.73 1.56
N LEU A 210 -2.49 18.97 2.59
CA LEU A 210 -3.88 18.83 3.05
C LEU A 210 -4.46 20.18 3.50
N SER A 211 -3.64 21.06 4.10
CA SER A 211 -4.06 22.40 4.54
C SER A 211 -4.08 23.46 3.45
N MET A 212 -3.68 23.17 2.20
CA MET A 212 -3.59 24.19 1.14
C MET A 212 -4.93 24.86 0.83
N SER A 213 -4.89 26.18 0.63
CA SER A 213 -6.04 27.00 0.23
C SER A 213 -5.62 28.05 -0.80
N LEU A 214 -6.56 28.49 -1.65
CA LEU A 214 -6.28 29.44 -2.73
C LEU A 214 -5.98 30.86 -2.24
N THR A 215 -6.62 31.31 -1.15
CA THR A 215 -6.65 32.73 -0.74
C THR A 215 -5.89 33.01 0.56
N GLY A 216 -5.26 32.01 1.18
CA GLY A 216 -4.70 32.12 2.53
C GLY A 216 -5.77 32.27 3.63
N THR A 217 -7.04 32.38 3.25
CA THR A 217 -8.18 32.19 4.16
C THR A 217 -8.44 30.70 4.26
N PRO A 218 -8.63 30.12 5.47
CA PRO A 218 -8.93 28.71 5.60
C PRO A 218 -10.13 28.34 4.72
N ALA A 219 -9.95 27.37 3.83
CA ALA A 219 -11.07 26.75 3.13
C ALA A 219 -12.03 26.14 4.16
N SER A 220 -13.30 25.91 3.79
CA SER A 220 -14.29 25.35 4.73
C SER A 220 -13.89 23.98 5.31
N ASP A 221 -13.01 23.26 4.62
CA ASP A 221 -12.43 21.98 5.03
C ASP A 221 -11.06 22.12 5.72
N ALA A 222 -10.47 23.30 5.82
CA ALA A 222 -9.07 23.46 6.21
C ALA A 222 -8.75 22.89 7.59
N GLN A 223 -9.62 23.10 8.59
CA GLN A 223 -9.45 22.52 9.92
C GLN A 223 -9.59 20.99 9.89
N GLU A 224 -10.61 20.48 9.18
CA GLU A 224 -10.80 19.02 9.00
C GLU A 224 -9.55 18.40 8.36
N MET A 225 -8.99 19.04 7.34
CA MET A 225 -7.81 18.55 6.62
C MET A 225 -6.53 18.63 7.46
N ASP A 226 -6.35 19.68 8.26
CA ASP A 226 -5.19 19.82 9.14
C ASP A 226 -5.18 18.76 10.26
N ASP A 227 -6.36 18.50 10.84
CA ASP A 227 -6.54 17.51 11.91
C ASP A 227 -6.66 16.07 11.39
N TYR A 228 -6.87 15.89 10.09
CA TYR A 228 -7.21 14.58 9.51
C TYR A 228 -6.15 13.52 9.82
N TYR A 229 -4.88 13.84 9.59
CA TYR A 229 -3.79 12.87 9.80
C TYR A 229 -3.68 12.46 11.27
N ASP A 230 -3.75 13.42 12.19
CA ASP A 230 -3.61 13.17 13.62
C ASP A 230 -4.84 12.41 14.16
N SER A 231 -6.03 12.73 13.67
CA SER A 231 -7.28 12.01 13.97
C SER A 231 -7.22 10.57 13.46
N LEU A 232 -6.74 10.37 12.24
CA LEU A 232 -6.52 9.04 11.66
C LEU A 232 -5.54 8.24 12.51
N GLN A 233 -4.38 8.82 12.85
CA GLN A 233 -3.37 8.16 13.67
C GLN A 233 -3.91 7.75 15.05
N ALA A 234 -4.79 8.55 15.65
CA ALA A 234 -5.44 8.23 16.90
C ALA A 234 -6.40 7.03 16.79
N MET A 235 -7.14 6.91 15.67
CA MET A 235 -8.07 5.80 15.40
C MET A 235 -7.38 4.49 15.08
N LEU A 236 -6.17 4.53 14.50
CA LEU A 236 -5.47 3.32 14.06
C LEU A 236 -5.06 2.41 15.23
N LYS A 237 -5.25 1.11 15.01
CA LYS A 237 -4.77 0.01 15.86
C LYS A 237 -3.26 0.14 16.09
N VAL A 238 -2.83 -0.23 17.29
CA VAL A 238 -1.39 -0.33 17.61
C VAL A 238 -0.80 -1.57 16.96
N ASP A 239 -1.49 -2.71 17.14
CA ASP A 239 -1.10 -4.00 16.62
C ASP A 239 -2.14 -4.58 15.65
N PRO A 240 -1.74 -5.48 14.75
CA PRO A 240 -2.66 -6.17 13.87
C PRO A 240 -3.69 -6.99 14.66
N THR A 241 -4.85 -7.23 14.04
CA THR A 241 -5.91 -8.12 14.53
C THR A 241 -6.03 -9.36 13.61
N PRO A 242 -5.12 -10.33 13.71
CA PRO A 242 -5.13 -11.56 12.91
C PRO A 242 -6.49 -12.28 12.88
N GLY A 243 -6.79 -12.91 11.75
CA GLY A 243 -8.00 -13.70 11.54
C GLY A 243 -9.26 -12.89 11.18
N TYR A 244 -9.17 -11.55 11.16
CA TYR A 244 -10.20 -10.69 10.58
C TYR A 244 -9.80 -10.23 9.18
N ALA A 245 -10.80 -10.08 8.31
CA ALA A 245 -10.60 -9.39 7.04
C ALA A 245 -10.26 -7.91 7.30
N VAL A 246 -9.31 -7.37 6.54
CA VAL A 246 -8.98 -5.94 6.63
C VAL A 246 -10.11 -5.08 6.07
N VAL A 247 -10.36 -3.94 6.72
CA VAL A 247 -11.46 -3.03 6.43
C VAL A 247 -10.98 -1.59 6.59
N GLU A 248 -11.70 -0.64 5.98
CA GLU A 248 -11.40 0.78 6.12
C GLU A 248 -11.49 1.23 7.59
N VAL A 249 -10.56 2.10 8.00
CA VAL A 249 -10.43 2.59 9.38
C VAL A 249 -11.70 3.22 9.94
N ALA A 250 -12.50 3.88 9.09
CA ALA A 250 -13.73 4.56 9.49
C ALA A 250 -14.92 3.60 9.68
N SER A 251 -14.77 2.32 9.36
CA SER A 251 -15.87 1.35 9.44
C SER A 251 -16.15 0.90 10.88
N GLN A 252 -17.42 0.56 11.14
CA GLN A 252 -17.81 -0.05 12.42
C GLN A 252 -17.09 -1.40 12.65
N ALA A 253 -16.84 -2.14 11.57
CA ALA A 253 -16.07 -3.38 11.60
C ALA A 253 -14.64 -3.15 12.11
N TYR A 254 -13.97 -2.07 11.69
CA TYR A 254 -12.63 -1.73 12.18
C TYR A 254 -12.62 -1.48 13.68
N SER A 255 -13.58 -0.68 14.15
CA SER A 255 -13.74 -0.37 15.58
C SER A 255 -14.01 -1.63 16.41
N PHE A 256 -14.85 -2.53 15.91
CA PHE A 256 -15.08 -3.84 16.53
C PHE A 256 -13.80 -4.68 16.61
N GLN A 257 -13.07 -4.81 15.49
CA GLN A 257 -11.82 -5.58 15.46
C GLN A 257 -10.78 -5.01 16.43
N ALA A 258 -10.64 -3.68 16.47
CA ALA A 258 -9.71 -2.99 17.36
C ALA A 258 -10.03 -3.26 18.84
N ALA A 259 -11.32 -3.39 19.19
CA ALA A 259 -11.77 -3.74 20.53
C ALA A 259 -11.66 -5.25 20.83
N ALA A 260 -11.89 -6.10 19.82
CA ALA A 260 -11.89 -7.56 19.96
C ALA A 260 -10.49 -8.16 20.04
N GLY A 261 -9.49 -7.55 19.38
CA GLY A 261 -8.13 -8.08 19.33
C GLY A 261 -7.97 -9.19 18.28
N GLU A 262 -7.28 -10.28 18.63
CA GLU A 262 -7.12 -11.44 17.74
C GLU A 262 -8.45 -12.20 17.58
N HIS A 263 -8.73 -12.68 16.37
CA HIS A 263 -9.93 -13.48 16.15
C HIS A 263 -9.83 -14.79 16.95
N PRO A 264 -10.89 -15.25 17.66
CA PRO A 264 -10.81 -16.46 18.50
C PRO A 264 -10.35 -17.73 17.77
N MET A 265 -10.71 -17.89 16.49
CA MET A 265 -10.22 -18.99 15.65
C MET A 265 -8.70 -18.95 15.41
N TYR A 266 -8.07 -17.79 15.53
CA TYR A 266 -6.62 -17.60 15.38
C TYR A 266 -5.84 -17.89 16.68
N GLU A 267 -6.44 -17.72 17.85
CA GLU A 267 -5.82 -18.07 19.15
C GLU A 267 -5.47 -19.56 19.25
N SER A 268 -6.17 -20.40 18.47
CA SER A 268 -5.94 -21.85 18.40
C SER A 268 -4.84 -22.26 17.42
N LEU A 269 -4.22 -21.33 16.69
CA LEU A 269 -3.11 -21.61 15.78
C LEU A 269 -1.76 -21.49 16.52
N PRO A 270 -0.80 -22.39 16.28
CA PRO A 270 0.51 -22.31 16.92
C PRO A 270 1.23 -21.00 16.55
N ASP A 271 1.83 -20.34 17.54
CA ASP A 271 2.60 -19.12 17.32
C ASP A 271 3.82 -19.42 16.43
N THR A 272 3.88 -18.74 15.29
CA THR A 272 4.94 -18.89 14.26
C THR A 272 5.80 -17.64 14.13
N ARG A 273 5.59 -16.62 14.98
CA ARG A 273 6.39 -15.40 14.98
C ARG A 273 7.80 -15.74 15.50
N LEU A 274 8.83 -15.39 14.72
CA LEU A 274 10.21 -15.49 15.19
C LEU A 274 10.48 -14.35 16.18
N ALA A 275 11.10 -14.69 17.31
CA ALA A 275 11.54 -13.74 18.33
C ALA A 275 12.53 -12.71 17.79
#